data_AF-A0A851L4J1-F1
#
_entry.id   AF-A0A851L4J1-F1
#
_cell.length_a   1.000
_cell.length_b   1.000
_cell.length_c   1.000
_cell.angle_alpha   90.00
_cell.angle_beta   90.00
_cell.angle_gamma   90.00
#
_symmetry.space_group_name_H-M   'P 1'
#
loop_
_entity.id
_entity.type
_entity.pdbx_description
1 polymer ?
#
loop_
_entity_poly.entity_id
_entity_poly.type
_entity_poly.pdbx_seq_one_letter_code
_entity_poly.pdbx_strand_id
1 'polypeptide(L)'
;ADSEADEVVWVLLQMVLNSPEFVQKAANQTLGIMVENVTPARAMTALMDMGVKSRHVQVRKCAAELLLSLMERIGVTRLAGTPRAERLAHVAGKLAQDCHKDTRHYGQEMVKMLLNHQKFKMLLERSLSTCGL
;
A
#
# COMPACT_ATOMS: atom_id res chain seq x y z
N ALA A 1 -8.99 -7.91 21.30
CA ALA A 1 -9.62 -8.97 20.50
C ALA A 1 -9.56 -8.52 19.05
N ASP A 2 -8.63 -9.09 18.28
CA ASP A 2 -8.65 -9.03 16.80
C ASP A 2 -7.53 -9.89 16.17
N SER A 3 -7.11 -10.97 16.83
CA SER A 3 -6.09 -11.87 16.28
C SER A 3 -6.57 -12.55 14.99
N GLU A 4 -7.88 -12.75 14.86
CA GLU A 4 -8.50 -13.43 13.72
C GLU A 4 -8.36 -12.64 12.41
N ALA A 5 -8.58 -11.31 12.43
CA ALA A 5 -8.42 -10.50 11.22
C ALA A 5 -6.97 -10.43 10.75
N ASP A 6 -6.02 -10.33 11.69
CA ASP A 6 -4.59 -10.30 11.38
C ASP A 6 -4.10 -11.67 10.86
N GLU A 7 -4.62 -12.76 11.43
CA GLU A 7 -4.35 -14.12 10.99
C GLU A 7 -4.92 -14.41 9.60
N VAL A 8 -6.15 -13.95 9.29
CA VAL A 8 -6.76 -14.16 7.97
C VAL A 8 -6.07 -13.32 6.88
N VAL A 9 -5.65 -12.08 7.17
CA VAL A 9 -4.81 -11.29 6.24
C VAL A 9 -3.50 -12.01 5.96
N TRP A 10 -2.87 -12.57 7.00
CA TRP A 10 -1.63 -13.33 6.85
C TRP A 10 -1.83 -14.61 6.02
N VAL A 11 -2.90 -15.37 6.28
CA VAL A 11 -3.27 -16.59 5.54
C VAL A 11 -3.57 -16.27 4.07
N LEU A 12 -4.27 -15.19 3.76
CA LEU A 12 -4.54 -14.79 2.38
C LEU A 12 -3.26 -14.34 1.66
N LEU A 13 -2.35 -13.66 2.35
CA LEU A 13 -1.02 -13.36 1.81
C LEU A 13 -0.23 -14.66 1.52
N GLN A 14 -0.34 -15.68 2.37
CA GLN A 14 0.24 -17.02 2.12
C GLN A 14 -0.43 -17.75 0.94
N MET A 15 -1.73 -17.55 0.70
CA MET A 15 -2.40 -18.12 -0.48
C MET A 15 -1.96 -17.43 -1.78
N VAL A 16 -1.78 -16.11 -1.78
CA VAL A 16 -1.16 -15.39 -2.91
C VAL A 16 0.25 -15.91 -3.18
N LEU A 17 1.00 -16.27 -2.13
CA LEU A 17 2.36 -16.79 -2.24
C LEU A 17 2.47 -18.18 -2.89
N ASN A 18 1.53 -19.09 -2.61
CA ASN A 18 1.70 -20.53 -2.91
C ASN A 18 0.82 -21.06 -4.04
N SER A 19 0.00 -20.21 -4.67
CA SER A 19 -1.04 -20.68 -5.59
C SER A 19 -0.86 -20.18 -7.02
N PRO A 20 -1.35 -20.91 -8.04
CA PRO A 20 -1.36 -20.47 -9.43
C PRO A 20 -2.08 -19.11 -9.60
N GLU A 21 -1.79 -18.36 -10.66
CA GLU A 21 -2.26 -16.97 -10.87
C GLU A 21 -3.78 -16.81 -10.75
N PHE A 22 -4.58 -17.83 -11.12
CA PHE A 22 -6.03 -17.79 -10.96
C PHE A 22 -6.49 -17.77 -9.48
N VAL A 23 -5.74 -18.43 -8.59
CA VAL A 23 -5.99 -18.47 -7.14
C VAL A 23 -5.45 -17.22 -6.46
N GLN A 24 -4.34 -16.66 -6.97
CA GLN A 24 -3.85 -15.35 -6.52
C GLN A 24 -4.90 -14.26 -6.73
N LYS A 25 -5.63 -14.32 -7.86
CA LYS A 25 -6.73 -13.40 -8.14
C LYS A 25 -7.87 -13.55 -7.13
N ALA A 26 -8.24 -14.78 -6.76
CA ALA A 26 -9.26 -15.03 -5.74
C ALA A 26 -8.80 -14.59 -4.33
N ALA A 27 -7.53 -14.78 -3.99
CA ALA A 27 -6.96 -14.31 -2.72
C ALA A 27 -6.87 -12.78 -2.67
N ASN A 28 -6.52 -12.12 -3.78
CA ASN A 28 -6.56 -10.66 -3.93
C ASN A 28 -8.00 -10.11 -3.82
N GLN A 29 -8.98 -10.79 -4.42
CA GLN A 29 -10.40 -10.44 -4.28
C GLN A 29 -10.88 -10.57 -2.84
N THR A 30 -10.47 -11.64 -2.15
CA THR A 30 -10.85 -11.89 -0.75
C THR A 30 -10.19 -10.88 0.20
N LEU A 31 -8.92 -10.52 -0.05
CA LEU A 31 -8.27 -9.39 0.62
C LEU A 31 -9.03 -8.09 0.36
N GLY A 32 -9.47 -7.83 -0.88
CA GLY A 32 -10.31 -6.68 -1.23
C GLY A 32 -11.59 -6.61 -0.40
N ILE A 33 -12.29 -7.73 -0.25
CA ILE A 33 -13.52 -7.84 0.57
C ILE A 33 -13.21 -7.66 2.06
N MET A 34 -12.10 -8.18 2.58
CA MET A 34 -11.68 -7.91 3.96
C MET A 34 -11.38 -6.42 4.18
N VAL A 35 -10.81 -5.74 3.20
CA VAL A 35 -10.55 -4.29 3.22
C VAL A 35 -11.85 -3.46 3.17
N GLU A 36 -12.96 -4.07 2.76
CA GLU A 36 -14.30 -3.49 2.90
C GLU A 36 -14.89 -3.71 4.30
N ASN A 37 -14.53 -4.80 4.98
CA ASN A 37 -15.06 -5.17 6.29
C ASN A 37 -14.18 -4.74 7.49
N VAL A 38 -12.90 -4.48 7.26
CA VAL A 38 -11.96 -3.88 8.22
C VAL A 38 -11.83 -2.39 7.89
N THR A 39 -11.71 -1.51 8.91
CA THR A 39 -11.57 -0.06 8.64
C THR A 39 -10.42 0.20 7.64
N PRO A 40 -10.62 1.03 6.59
CA PRO A 40 -9.59 1.29 5.56
C PRO A 40 -8.24 1.74 6.14
N ALA A 41 -8.29 2.41 7.30
CA ALA A 41 -7.15 2.84 8.09
C ALA A 41 -6.25 1.67 8.58
N ARG A 42 -6.84 0.55 9.00
CA ARG A 42 -6.11 -0.64 9.46
C ARG A 42 -5.50 -1.40 8.28
N ALA A 43 -6.28 -1.59 7.20
CA ALA A 43 -5.80 -2.19 5.96
C ALA A 43 -4.56 -1.48 5.41
N MET A 44 -4.60 -0.13 5.30
CA MET A 44 -3.44 0.65 4.88
C MET A 44 -2.24 0.43 5.79
N THR A 45 -2.44 0.33 7.10
CA THR A 45 -1.35 0.14 8.06
C THR A 45 -0.68 -1.22 7.86
N ALA A 46 -1.45 -2.31 7.79
CA ALA A 46 -0.95 -3.66 7.53
C ALA A 46 -0.18 -3.76 6.19
N LEU A 47 -0.72 -3.18 5.12
CA LEU A 47 -0.06 -3.16 3.81
C LEU A 47 1.27 -2.41 3.83
N MET A 48 1.32 -1.24 4.49
CA MET A 48 2.55 -0.46 4.65
C MET A 48 3.59 -1.13 5.55
N ASP A 49 3.17 -1.91 6.56
CA ASP A 49 4.07 -2.57 7.51
C ASP A 49 4.60 -3.91 7.00
N MET A 50 3.74 -4.75 6.44
CA MET A 50 4.07 -6.12 6.07
C MET A 50 4.27 -6.28 4.57
N GLY A 51 3.40 -5.68 3.76
CA GLY A 51 3.39 -5.85 2.32
C GLY A 51 4.58 -5.18 1.63
N VAL A 52 4.70 -3.86 1.82
CA VAL A 52 5.73 -3.03 1.13
C VAL A 52 7.17 -3.41 1.54
N LYS A 53 7.36 -3.95 2.76
CA LYS A 53 8.68 -4.35 3.26
C LYS A 53 9.06 -5.79 2.92
N SER A 54 8.20 -6.53 2.23
CA SER A 54 8.45 -7.93 1.90
C SER A 54 9.65 -8.12 0.98
N ARG A 55 10.43 -9.17 1.22
CA ARG A 55 11.52 -9.59 0.32
C ARG A 55 10.97 -10.14 -1.00
N HIS A 56 9.73 -10.61 -1.02
CA HIS A 56 9.08 -11.20 -2.19
C HIS A 56 8.45 -10.13 -3.07
N VAL A 57 8.88 -10.08 -4.34
CA VAL A 57 8.42 -9.11 -5.34
C VAL A 57 6.89 -9.13 -5.51
N GLN A 58 6.28 -10.32 -5.56
CA GLN A 58 4.84 -10.46 -5.77
C GLN A 58 4.02 -9.91 -4.59
N VAL A 59 4.51 -10.07 -3.36
CA VAL A 59 3.87 -9.49 -2.17
C VAL A 59 3.95 -7.97 -2.21
N ARG A 60 5.10 -7.40 -2.58
CA ARG A 60 5.25 -5.95 -2.73
C ARG A 60 4.34 -5.39 -3.82
N LYS A 61 4.22 -6.09 -4.95
CA LYS A 61 3.31 -5.74 -6.05
C LYS A 61 1.86 -5.71 -5.57
N CYS A 62 1.37 -6.82 -5.00
CA CYS A 62 0.00 -6.93 -4.48
C CYS A 62 -0.29 -5.83 -3.44
N ALA A 63 0.66 -5.61 -2.52
CA ALA A 63 0.50 -4.58 -1.51
C ALA A 63 0.45 -3.16 -2.11
N ALA A 64 1.25 -2.88 -3.13
CA ALA A 64 1.23 -1.60 -3.83
C ALA A 64 -0.09 -1.38 -4.59
N GLU A 65 -0.59 -2.39 -5.28
CA GLU A 65 -1.88 -2.34 -5.98
C GLU A 65 -3.04 -2.06 -5.01
N LEU A 66 -3.16 -2.85 -3.93
CA LEU A 66 -4.21 -2.66 -2.92
C LEU A 66 -4.11 -1.31 -2.21
N LEU A 67 -2.89 -0.84 -1.94
CA LEU A 67 -2.67 0.46 -1.32
C LEU A 67 -3.10 1.61 -2.24
N LEU A 68 -2.87 1.50 -3.55
CA LEU A 68 -3.29 2.50 -4.53
C LEU A 68 -4.81 2.57 -4.60
N SER A 69 -5.49 1.42 -4.71
CA SER A 69 -6.96 1.36 -4.73
C SER A 69 -7.57 1.95 -3.44
N LEU A 70 -6.94 1.71 -2.29
CA LEU A 70 -7.36 2.33 -1.02
C LEU A 70 -7.17 3.85 -1.04
N MET A 71 -6.07 4.34 -1.61
CA MET A 71 -5.83 5.76 -1.73
C MET A 71 -6.84 6.45 -2.65
N GLU A 72 -7.18 5.83 -3.78
CA GLU A 72 -8.19 6.30 -4.72
C GLU A 72 -9.57 6.37 -4.07
N ARG A 73 -9.95 5.31 -3.34
CA ARG A 73 -11.25 5.24 -2.65
C ARG A 73 -11.39 6.27 -1.53
N ILE A 74 -10.34 6.52 -0.76
CA ILE A 74 -10.38 7.48 0.36
C ILE A 74 -10.27 8.92 -0.15
N GLY A 75 -9.46 9.13 -1.20
CA GLY A 75 -9.16 10.44 -1.76
C GLY A 75 -8.04 11.18 -1.01
N VAL A 76 -7.20 11.88 -1.77
CA VAL A 76 -5.99 12.55 -1.25
C VAL A 76 -6.29 13.58 -0.15
N THR A 77 -7.37 14.33 -0.26
CA THR A 77 -7.75 15.35 0.73
C THR A 77 -8.04 14.75 2.10
N ARG A 78 -8.76 13.61 2.14
CA ARG A 78 -9.05 12.91 3.40
C ARG A 78 -7.80 12.27 3.97
N LEU A 79 -6.96 11.68 3.12
CA LEU A 79 -5.68 11.10 3.54
C LEU A 79 -4.75 12.13 4.18
N ALA A 80 -4.72 13.35 3.66
CA ALA A 80 -3.90 14.44 4.17
C ALA A 80 -4.26 14.82 5.62
N GLY A 81 -5.53 14.66 6.00
CA GLY A 81 -6.01 14.88 7.36
C GLY A 81 -5.71 13.75 8.35
N THR A 82 -5.13 12.63 7.90
CA THR A 82 -4.87 11.47 8.77
C THR A 82 -3.48 11.51 9.41
N PRO A 83 -3.28 10.85 10.57
CA PRO A 83 -1.94 10.64 11.14
C PRO A 83 -0.99 9.83 10.24
N ARG A 84 -1.51 9.17 9.19
CA ARG A 84 -0.75 8.31 8.29
C ARG A 84 -0.17 9.06 7.09
N ALA A 85 -0.49 10.34 6.90
CA ALA A 85 -0.12 11.10 5.72
C ALA A 85 1.40 11.08 5.44
N GLU A 86 2.22 11.39 6.45
CA GLU A 86 3.68 11.38 6.30
C GLU A 86 4.23 10.00 5.92
N ARG A 87 3.74 8.97 6.61
CA ARG A 87 4.11 7.59 6.34
C ARG A 87 3.70 7.13 4.93
N LEU A 88 2.51 7.51 4.49
CA LEU A 88 2.01 7.24 3.14
C LEU A 88 2.89 7.90 2.08
N ALA A 89 3.33 9.14 2.28
CA ALA A 89 4.25 9.82 1.38
C ALA A 89 5.58 9.07 1.26
N HIS A 90 6.14 8.64 2.39
CA HIS A 90 7.37 7.86 2.40
C HIS A 90 7.21 6.50 1.69
N VAL A 91 6.12 5.78 1.97
CA VAL A 91 5.84 4.48 1.33
C VAL A 91 5.63 4.63 -0.18
N ALA A 92 4.87 5.63 -0.62
CA ALA A 92 4.66 5.91 -2.04
C ALA A 92 5.99 6.22 -2.74
N GLY A 93 6.84 7.07 -2.13
CA GLY A 93 8.17 7.38 -2.63
C GLY A 93 9.08 6.16 -2.74
N LYS A 94 9.02 5.25 -1.76
CA LYS A 94 9.77 3.98 -1.78
C LYS A 94 9.28 3.06 -2.89
N LEU A 95 7.96 2.87 -3.03
CA LEU A 95 7.37 2.04 -4.06
C LEU A 95 7.67 2.58 -5.46
N ALA A 96 7.67 3.90 -5.65
CA ALA A 96 8.01 4.56 -6.92
C ALA A 96 9.47 4.34 -7.36
N GLN A 97 10.31 3.74 -6.51
CA GLN A 97 11.70 3.39 -6.76
C GLN A 97 11.97 1.88 -6.65
N ASP A 98 10.93 1.03 -6.50
CA ASP A 98 11.08 -0.43 -6.42
C ASP A 98 11.76 -1.04 -7.66
N CYS A 99 12.56 -2.09 -7.50
CA CYS A 99 13.21 -2.76 -8.62
C CYS A 99 12.21 -3.43 -9.59
N HIS A 100 11.01 -3.78 -9.13
CA HIS A 100 9.98 -4.43 -9.96
C HIS A 100 9.10 -3.40 -10.68
N LYS A 101 8.92 -3.58 -12.00
CA LYS A 101 8.25 -2.62 -12.89
C LYS A 101 6.81 -2.27 -12.46
N ASP A 102 5.97 -3.27 -12.18
CA ASP A 102 4.57 -3.00 -11.82
C ASP A 102 4.48 -2.31 -10.46
N THR A 103 5.29 -2.77 -9.49
CA THR A 103 5.36 -2.17 -8.15
C THR A 103 5.76 -0.71 -8.24
N ARG A 104 6.76 -0.43 -9.09
CA ARG A 104 7.19 0.93 -9.41
C ARG A 104 6.09 1.78 -10.01
N HIS A 105 5.33 1.21 -10.95
CA HIS A 105 4.22 1.90 -11.60
C HIS A 105 3.15 2.30 -10.58
N TYR A 106 2.70 1.38 -9.71
CA TYR A 106 1.73 1.71 -8.66
C TYR A 106 2.24 2.79 -7.71
N GLY A 107 3.51 2.72 -7.29
CA GLY A 107 4.11 3.76 -6.46
C GLY A 107 4.15 5.13 -7.15
N GLN A 108 4.44 5.18 -8.45
CA GLN A 108 4.42 6.41 -9.23
C GLN A 108 3.02 7.02 -9.33
N GLU A 109 1.97 6.20 -9.51
CA GLU A 109 0.59 6.69 -9.50
C GLU A 109 0.19 7.24 -8.12
N MET A 110 0.59 6.56 -7.03
CA MET A 110 0.40 7.11 -5.68
C MET A 110 1.06 8.48 -5.53
N VAL A 111 2.33 8.62 -5.96
CA VAL A 111 3.05 9.90 -5.88
C VAL A 111 2.32 10.98 -6.68
N LYS A 112 1.86 10.70 -7.91
CA LYS A 112 1.08 11.65 -8.71
C LYS A 112 -0.19 12.11 -7.98
N MET A 113 -0.92 11.18 -7.36
CA MET A 113 -2.10 11.53 -6.57
C MET A 113 -1.76 12.42 -5.38
N LEU A 114 -0.69 12.10 -4.66
CA LEU A 114 -0.23 12.88 -3.51
C LEU A 114 0.19 14.30 -3.91
N LEU A 115 0.83 14.46 -5.08
CA LEU A 115 1.21 15.77 -5.62
C LEU A 115 0.01 16.67 -5.92
N ASN A 116 -1.22 16.18 -5.97
CA ASN A 116 -2.41 17.02 -6.12
C ASN A 116 -2.80 17.76 -4.82
N HIS A 117 -2.07 17.58 -3.72
CA HIS A 117 -2.38 18.21 -2.43
C HIS A 117 -1.14 18.85 -1.77
N GLN A 118 -1.25 20.12 -1.39
CA GLN A 118 -0.12 20.94 -0.92
C GLN A 118 0.63 20.34 0.28
N LYS A 119 -0.09 19.79 1.26
CA LYS A 119 0.52 19.12 2.43
C LYS A 119 1.43 17.95 2.01
N PHE A 120 1.00 17.17 1.02
CA PHE A 120 1.73 16.00 0.57
C PHE A 120 2.92 16.36 -0.32
N LYS A 121 2.83 17.44 -1.12
CA LYS A 121 4.00 17.99 -1.82
C LYS A 121 5.16 18.26 -0.87
N MET A 122 4.89 19.00 0.22
CA MET A 122 5.92 19.32 1.23
C MET A 122 6.51 18.07 1.90
N LEU A 123 5.68 17.06 2.17
CA LEU A 123 6.14 15.80 2.77
C LEU A 123 7.00 14.96 1.80
N LEU A 124 6.61 14.91 0.52
CA LEU A 124 7.38 14.24 -0.52
C LEU A 124 8.74 14.92 -0.73
N GLU A 125 8.77 16.25 -0.84
CA GLU A 125 10.01 17.02 -0.97
C GLU A 125 10.97 16.76 0.21
N ARG A 126 10.47 16.75 1.44
CA ARG A 126 11.28 16.39 2.63
C ARG A 126 11.88 14.99 2.53
N SER A 127 11.08 14.02 2.10
CA SER A 127 11.53 12.63 1.99
C SER A 127 12.61 12.43 0.91
N LEU A 128 12.55 13.20 -0.19
CA LEU A 128 13.55 13.17 -1.26
C LEU A 128 14.86 13.86 -0.83
N SER A 129 14.77 14.99 -0.13
CA SER A 129 15.95 15.71 0.38
C SER A 129 16.77 14.90 1.40
N THR A 130 16.12 14.04 2.19
CA THR A 130 16.82 13.11 3.10
C THR A 130 17.52 11.94 2.40
N CYS A 131 17.25 11.69 1.12
CA CYS A 131 17.90 10.63 0.35
C CYS A 131 19.15 11.11 -0.41
N GLY A 132 19.52 12.39 -0.27
CA GLY A 132 20.62 13.05 -0.99
C GLY A 132 21.82 13.46 -0.15
N LEU A 133 22.02 12.87 1.05
CA LEU A 133 23.22 13.04 1.89
C LEU A 133 23.85 11.67 2.18
#